data_AF-W1YKG5-F1
#
_entry.id   AF-W1YKG5-F1
#
_cell.length_a   1.000
_cell.length_b   1.000
_cell.length_c   1.000
_cell.angle_alpha   90.00
_cell.angle_beta   90.00
_cell.angle_gamma   90.00
#
_symmetry.space_group_name_H-M   'P 1'
#
loop_
_entity.id
_entity.type
_entity.pdbx_description
1 polymer ?
#
loop_
_entity_poly.entity_id
_entity_poly.type
_entity_poly.pdbx_seq_one_letter_code
_entity_poly.pdbx_strand_id
1 'polypeptide(L)' 'KLGDTTGYQYTRESNPTRDRLEQLIAGLEDGKDALAFSSGMAAVDAVFHLFSPGDHIILGDDLYGGSIRMFTN' A
#
# COMPACT_ATOMS: atom_id res chain seq x y z
N LYS A 1 -20.21 -24.03 10.60
CA LYS A 1 -20.12 -23.56 12.01
C LYS A 1 -19.81 -22.06 11.99
N LEU A 2 -20.18 -21.29 13.01
CA LEU A 2 -19.73 -19.90 13.11
C LEU A 2 -18.19 -19.93 13.27
N GLY A 3 -17.44 -19.36 12.32
CA GLY A 3 -15.97 -19.39 12.30
C GLY A 3 -15.31 -20.22 11.20
N ASP A 4 -16.06 -21.00 10.42
CA ASP A 4 -15.50 -21.65 9.22
C ASP A 4 -15.34 -20.58 8.12
N THR A 5 -14.11 -20.28 7.72
CA THR A 5 -13.79 -19.25 6.72
C THR A 5 -13.07 -19.84 5.51
N THR A 6 -13.34 -19.29 4.34
CA THR A 6 -12.60 -19.58 3.09
C THR A 6 -11.21 -18.90 3.06
N GLY A 7 -10.89 -18.11 4.10
CA GLY A 7 -9.78 -17.16 4.11
C GLY A 7 -10.20 -15.74 3.71
N TYR A 8 -11.42 -15.56 3.23
CA TYR A 8 -11.95 -14.27 2.78
C TYR A 8 -13.26 -13.94 3.52
N GLN A 9 -13.25 -12.89 4.34
CA GLN A 9 -14.41 -12.49 5.14
C GLN A 9 -15.00 -11.15 4.71
N TYR A 10 -14.16 -10.16 4.44
CA TYR A 10 -14.60 -8.81 4.10
C TYR A 10 -13.68 -8.18 3.06
N THR A 11 -14.26 -7.68 1.97
CA THR A 11 -13.51 -7.30 0.75
C THR A 11 -12.43 -6.24 0.96
N ARG A 12 -12.59 -5.37 1.98
CA ARG A 12 -11.56 -4.38 2.33
C ARG A 12 -10.30 -5.06 2.87
N GLU A 13 -10.49 -6.06 3.71
CA GLU A 13 -9.42 -6.82 4.35
C GLU A 13 -8.78 -7.81 3.36
N SER A 14 -9.60 -8.62 2.67
CA SER A 14 -9.16 -9.69 1.78
C SER A 14 -10.06 -9.79 0.56
N ASN A 15 -9.47 -9.95 -0.64
CA ASN A 15 -10.24 -10.08 -1.88
C ASN A 15 -9.49 -10.98 -2.88
N PRO A 16 -10.06 -12.11 -3.34
CA PRO A 16 -9.32 -13.07 -4.16
C PRO A 16 -8.73 -12.49 -5.46
N THR A 17 -9.41 -11.50 -6.05
CA THR A 17 -8.93 -10.82 -7.27
C THR A 17 -7.75 -9.90 -6.96
N ARG A 18 -7.82 -9.16 -5.84
CA ARG A 18 -6.75 -8.27 -5.39
C ARG A 18 -5.53 -9.08 -4.95
N ASP A 19 -5.73 -10.13 -4.16
CA ASP A 19 -4.67 -11.01 -3.67
C ASP A 19 -3.88 -11.62 -4.84
N ARG A 20 -4.54 -11.96 -5.96
CA ARG A 20 -3.84 -12.45 -7.15
C ARG A 20 -2.94 -11.40 -7.80
N LEU A 21 -3.38 -10.14 -7.83
CA LEU A 21 -2.56 -9.02 -8.31
C LEU A 21 -1.37 -8.79 -7.37
N GLU A 22 -1.61 -8.76 -6.06
CA GLU A 22 -0.58 -8.57 -5.04
C GLU A 22 0.51 -9.65 -5.14
N GLN A 23 0.14 -10.93 -5.23
CA GLN A 23 1.08 -12.03 -5.42
C GLN A 23 1.89 -11.92 -6.73
N LEU A 24 1.26 -11.50 -7.82
CA LEU A 24 1.94 -11.32 -9.11
C LEU A 24 3.01 -10.22 -8.99
N ILE A 25 2.64 -9.06 -8.45
CA ILE A 25 3.56 -7.92 -8.30
C ILE A 25 4.70 -8.27 -7.35
N ALA A 26 4.41 -8.91 -6.21
CA ALA A 26 5.45 -9.37 -5.29
C ALA A 26 6.45 -10.30 -5.99
N GLY A 27 5.97 -11.24 -6.81
CA GLY A 27 6.85 -12.15 -7.57
C GLY A 27 7.67 -11.46 -8.67
N LEU A 28 7.15 -10.40 -9.29
CA LEU A 28 7.89 -9.64 -10.32
C LEU A 28 8.99 -8.76 -9.72
N GLU A 29 8.77 -8.22 -8.53
CA GLU A 29 9.72 -7.35 -7.82
C GLU A 29 10.70 -8.11 -6.91
N ASP A 30 10.65 -9.46 -6.92
CA ASP A 30 11.35 -10.33 -5.96
C ASP A 30 11.09 -9.92 -4.49
N GLY A 31 9.86 -9.44 -4.25
CA GLY A 31 9.39 -8.95 -2.96
C GLY A 31 8.80 -10.05 -2.08
N LYS A 32 8.79 -9.81 -0.77
CA LYS A 32 8.15 -10.73 0.20
C LYS A 32 6.63 -10.72 0.08
N ASP A 33 6.04 -9.56 -0.19
CA ASP A 33 4.60 -9.33 -0.26
C ASP A 33 4.31 -8.04 -1.04
N ALA A 34 3.04 -7.79 -1.40
CA ALA A 34 2.61 -6.53 -2.01
C ALA A 34 1.21 -6.13 -1.54
N LEU A 35 0.91 -4.83 -1.59
CA LEU A 35 -0.40 -4.28 -1.23
C LEU A 35 -0.93 -3.40 -2.37
N ALA A 36 -2.16 -3.67 -2.82
CA ALA A 36 -2.82 -2.92 -3.87
C ALA A 36 -3.75 -1.84 -3.29
N PHE A 37 -3.60 -0.61 -3.78
CA PHE A 37 -4.36 0.56 -3.34
C PHE A 37 -5.21 1.15 -4.47
N SER A 38 -6.14 2.04 -4.12
CA SER A 38 -7.02 2.71 -5.08
C SER A 38 -6.32 3.68 -6.03
N SER A 39 -5.11 4.15 -5.67
CA SER A 39 -4.26 5.01 -6.49
C SER A 39 -2.80 4.96 -6.03
N GLY A 40 -1.87 5.48 -6.83
CA GLY A 40 -0.47 5.64 -6.42
C GLY A 40 -0.32 6.57 -5.20
N MET A 41 -1.12 7.63 -5.10
CA MET A 41 -1.09 8.52 -3.93
C MET A 41 -1.63 7.84 -2.67
N ALA A 42 -2.61 6.94 -2.77
CA ALA A 42 -3.07 6.15 -1.62
C ALA A 42 -2.01 5.16 -1.13
N ALA A 43 -1.22 4.58 -2.04
CA ALA A 43 -0.08 3.74 -1.67
C ALA A 43 1.00 4.53 -0.95
N VAL A 44 1.37 5.71 -1.49
CA VAL A 44 2.33 6.62 -0.84
C VAL A 44 1.81 7.04 0.54
N ASP A 45 0.58 7.52 0.63
CA ASP A 45 -0.04 7.93 1.91
C ASP A 45 -0.02 6.82 2.98
N ALA A 46 -0.35 5.58 2.59
CA ALA A 46 -0.31 4.43 3.50
C ALA A 46 1.11 4.14 4.02
N VAL A 47 2.14 4.26 3.18
CA VAL A 47 3.54 4.10 3.59
C VAL A 47 3.96 5.20 4.55
N PHE A 48 3.52 6.44 4.33
CA PHE A 48 3.90 7.55 5.21
C PHE A 48 3.20 7.50 6.57
N HIS A 49 2.04 6.84 6.68
CA HIS A 49 1.40 6.54 7.96
C HIS A 49 2.19 5.55 8.84
N LEU A 50 3.30 4.99 8.35
CA LEU A 50 4.24 4.22 9.18
C LEU A 50 5.12 5.12 10.07
N PHE A 51 5.25 6.40 9.72
CA PHE A 51 6.07 7.37 10.48
C PHE A 51 5.23 8.11 11.52
N SER A 52 5.91 8.64 12.53
CA SER A 52 5.30 9.44 13.59
C SER A 52 5.37 10.94 13.27
N PRO A 53 4.42 11.75 13.78
CA PRO A 53 4.53 13.21 13.70
C PRO A 53 5.85 13.70 14.29
N GLY A 54 6.59 14.50 13.51
CA GLY A 54 7.91 15.03 13.88
C GLY A 54 9.10 14.23 13.36
N ASP A 55 8.89 13.07 12.76
CA ASP A 55 9.96 12.33 12.08
C ASP A 55 10.51 13.14 10.89
N HIS A 56 11.83 13.07 10.72
CA HIS A 56 12.52 13.72 9.60
C HIS A 56 12.70 12.74 8.45
N ILE A 57 12.19 13.10 7.27
CA ILE A 57 12.20 12.25 6.07
C ILE A 57 13.02 12.95 4.98
N ILE A 58 14.02 12.23 4.45
CA ILE A 58 14.82 12.68 3.31
C ILE A 58 14.19 12.15 2.03
N LEU A 59 13.94 13.04 1.07
CA LEU A 59 13.31 12.72 -0.21
C LEU A 59 14.25 13.09 -1.37
N GLY A 60 14.02 12.48 -2.53
CA GLY A 60 14.68 12.88 -3.78
C GLY A 60 14.29 14.32 -4.17
N ASP A 61 15.18 14.98 -4.91
CA ASP A 61 14.98 16.34 -5.42
C ASP A 61 14.04 16.40 -6.63
N ASP A 62 13.96 15.32 -7.41
CA ASP A 62 13.02 15.15 -8.51
C ASP A 62 11.97 14.08 -8.19
N LEU A 63 10.76 14.54 -7.87
CA LEU A 63 9.62 13.70 -7.52
C LEU A 63 8.39 14.08 -8.33
N TYR A 64 7.48 13.11 -8.47
CA TYR A 64 6.14 13.37 -8.99
C TYR A 64 5.49 14.53 -8.21
N GLY A 65 4.96 15.54 -8.91
CA GLY A 65 4.42 16.74 -8.28
C GLY A 65 3.26 16.50 -7.30
N GLY A 66 2.53 15.40 -7.44
CA GLY A 66 1.53 14.99 -6.44
C GLY A 66 2.15 14.56 -5.11
N SER A 67 3.31 13.88 -5.15
CA SER A 67 4.09 13.52 -3.96
C SER A 67 4.66 14.76 -3.29
N ILE A 68 5.23 15.71 -4.05
CA ILE A 68 5.72 16.97 -3.49
C ILE A 68 4.61 17.71 -2.74
N ARG A 69 3.43 17.84 -3.36
CA ARG A 69 2.28 18.54 -2.75
C ARG A 69 1.79 17.89 -1.45
N MET A 70 2.02 16.60 -1.26
CA MET A 70 1.69 15.90 -0.01
C MET A 70 2.57 16.36 1.16
N PHE A 71 3.80 16.82 0.91
CA PHE A 71 4.76 17.24 1.95
C PHE A 71 4.86 18.76 2.14
N THR A 72 4.39 19.55 1.19
CA THR A 72 4.49 21.02 1.23
C THR A 72 3.22 21.72 1.70
N ASN A 73 2.16 20.98 2.03
CA ASN A 73 0.87 21.50 2.48
C ASN A 73 0.68 21.39 3.99
#